data_AF-A0A1G2EY39-F1
#
_entry.id   AF-A0A1G2EY39-F1
#
_cell.length_a   1.000
_cell.length_b   1.000
_cell.length_c   1.000
_cell.angle_alpha   90.00
_cell.angle_beta   90.00
_cell.angle_gamma   90.00
#
_symmetry.space_group_name_H-M   'P 1'
#
loop_
_entity.id
_entity.type
_entity.pdbx_description
1 polymer ?
#
loop_
_entity_poly.entity_id
_entity_poly.type
_entity_poly.pdbx_seq_one_letter_code
_entity_poly.pdbx_strand_id
1 'polypeptide(L)'
;MSRYTLALLLSLYVCFSWGTLAPLSVKMNQVMGPDKFHPAMPFIWATMGNIFFVALVMLFTGFAPAKSWSWHWSGWAIAWFWSSGGLVVVIAYYLSPGKESVTNAIAATYPALVSAIILWYFLGETMTVQKVFGLIITVIGVITVILA
;
A
#
# COMPACT_ATOMS: atom_id res chain seq x y z
N MET A 1 -18.60 19.72 0.58
CA MET A 1 -18.27 18.27 0.54
C MET A 1 -18.17 17.76 1.97
N SER A 2 -18.78 16.62 2.30
CA SER A 2 -18.68 16.06 3.66
C SER A 2 -17.28 15.48 3.94
N ARG A 3 -16.86 15.41 5.21
CA ARG A 3 -15.59 14.77 5.60
C ARG A 3 -15.52 13.30 5.15
N TYR A 4 -16.65 12.59 5.20
CA TYR A 4 -16.77 11.20 4.74
C TYR A 4 -16.57 11.06 3.24
N THR A 5 -17.17 11.96 2.45
CA THR A 5 -16.98 11.98 0.99
C THR A 5 -15.52 12.23 0.62
N LEU A 6 -14.85 13.16 1.31
CA LEU A 6 -13.43 13.41 1.11
C LEU A 6 -12.57 12.18 1.42
N ALA A 7 -12.81 11.55 2.58
CA ALA A 7 -12.08 10.34 2.99
C ALA A 7 -12.27 9.20 1.98
N LEU A 8 -13.50 9.01 1.47
CA LEU A 8 -13.78 8.00 0.45
C LEU A 8 -12.99 8.26 -0.84
N LEU A 9 -13.00 9.50 -1.34
CA LEU A 9 -12.28 9.87 -2.56
C LEU A 9 -10.76 9.67 -2.40
N LEU A 10 -10.20 10.05 -1.25
CA LEU A 10 -8.79 9.83 -0.96
C LEU A 10 -8.44 8.33 -0.89
N SER A 11 -9.28 7.51 -0.26
CA SER A 11 -9.09 6.05 -0.22
C SER A 11 -9.17 5.43 -1.62
N LEU A 12 -10.11 5.86 -2.46
CA LEU A 12 -10.20 5.40 -3.85
C LEU A 12 -8.97 5.77 -4.67
N TYR A 13 -8.44 6.98 -4.48
CA TYR A 13 -7.19 7.41 -5.11
C TYR A 13 -6.00 6.54 -4.69
N VAL A 14 -5.91 6.18 -3.40
CA VAL A 14 -4.89 5.26 -2.90
C VAL A 14 -5.02 3.89 -3.56
N CYS A 15 -6.23 3.32 -3.64
CA CYS A 15 -6.47 2.05 -4.32
C CYS A 15 -6.06 2.10 -5.80
N PHE A 16 -6.41 3.17 -6.52
CA PHE A 16 -6.02 3.36 -7.91
C PHE A 16 -4.50 3.46 -8.08
N SER A 17 -3.83 4.23 -7.22
CA SER A 17 -2.38 4.42 -7.27
C SER A 17 -1.62 3.11 -7.03
N TRP A 18 -2.03 2.33 -6.04
CA TRP A 18 -1.43 1.02 -5.76
C TRP A 18 -1.74 -0.01 -6.85
N GLY A 19 -2.98 -0.04 -7.33
CA GLY A 19 -3.42 -1.00 -8.36
C GLY A 19 -2.76 -0.77 -9.73
N THR A 20 -2.31 0.46 -10.03
CA THR A 20 -1.64 0.77 -11.30
C THR A 20 -0.13 0.56 -11.25
N LEU A 21 0.50 0.56 -10.07
CA LEU A 21 1.95 0.49 -9.93
C LEU A 21 2.54 -0.83 -10.47
N ALA A 22 1.94 -1.97 -10.12
CA ALA A 22 2.44 -3.28 -10.58
C ALA A 22 2.28 -3.47 -12.12
N PRO A 23 1.10 -3.25 -12.73
CA PRO A 23 0.94 -3.34 -14.19
C PRO A 23 1.87 -2.40 -14.96
N LEU A 24 2.05 -1.16 -14.49
CA LEU A 24 2.96 -0.21 -15.12
C LEU A 24 4.41 -0.67 -15.00
N SER A 25 4.82 -1.20 -13.85
CA SER A 25 6.17 -1.74 -13.65
C SER A 25 6.46 -2.91 -14.58
N VAL A 26 5.51 -3.84 -14.75
CA VAL A 26 5.61 -4.95 -15.70
C VAL A 26 5.73 -4.42 -17.12
N LYS A 27 4.87 -3.46 -17.50
CA LYS A 27 4.90 -2.86 -18.84
C LYS A 27 6.21 -2.13 -19.11
N MET A 28 6.75 -1.41 -18.14
CA MET A 28 8.05 -0.72 -18.25
C MET A 28 9.19 -1.70 -18.42
N ASN A 29 9.20 -2.81 -17.65
CA ASN A 29 10.18 -3.88 -17.83
C ASN A 29 10.12 -4.46 -19.26
N GLN A 30 8.92 -4.71 -19.78
CA GLN A 30 8.72 -5.21 -21.15
C GLN A 30 9.23 -4.24 -22.22
N VAL A 31 9.08 -2.92 -22.01
CA VAL A 31 9.49 -1.89 -22.98
C VAL A 31 10.99 -1.61 -22.92
N MET A 32 11.55 -1.52 -21.72
CA MET A 32 12.95 -1.15 -21.51
C MET A 32 13.92 -2.34 -21.63
N GLY A 33 13.41 -3.56 -21.45
CA GLY A 33 14.20 -4.78 -21.39
C GLY A 33 14.73 -5.04 -19.97
N PRO A 34 14.94 -6.32 -19.60
CA PRO A 34 15.29 -6.73 -18.24
C PRO A 34 16.64 -6.18 -17.77
N ASP A 35 17.57 -5.93 -18.69
CA ASP A 35 18.90 -5.40 -18.35
C ASP A 35 18.90 -3.90 -18.00
N LYS A 36 17.83 -3.18 -18.36
CA LYS A 36 17.71 -1.72 -18.17
C LYS A 36 16.70 -1.32 -17.10
N PHE A 37 15.81 -2.23 -16.70
CA PHE A 37 14.77 -1.94 -15.73
C PHE A 37 14.97 -2.76 -14.45
N HIS A 38 15.65 -2.15 -13.48
CA HIS A 38 15.89 -2.82 -12.20
C HIS A 38 14.59 -2.99 -11.40
N PRO A 39 14.33 -4.15 -10.78
CA PRO A 39 13.15 -4.41 -9.94
C PRO A 39 12.87 -3.35 -8.88
N ALA A 40 13.91 -2.75 -8.31
CA ALA A 40 13.75 -1.72 -7.29
C ALA A 40 13.33 -0.34 -7.83
N MET A 41 13.35 -0.08 -9.14
CA MET A 41 13.09 1.26 -9.69
C MET A 41 11.69 1.81 -9.39
N PRO A 42 10.59 1.06 -9.56
CA PRO A 42 9.26 1.52 -9.17
C PRO A 42 9.18 1.96 -7.71
N PHE A 43 9.87 1.22 -6.83
CA PHE A 43 9.92 1.52 -5.41
C PHE A 43 10.70 2.81 -5.12
N ILE A 44 11.83 3.02 -5.79
CA ILE A 44 12.62 4.26 -5.68
C ILE A 44 11.78 5.45 -6.11
N TRP A 45 11.11 5.36 -7.27
CA TRP A 45 10.26 6.45 -7.76
C TRP A 45 9.07 6.74 -6.86
N ALA A 46 8.40 5.71 -6.35
CA ALA A 46 7.29 5.88 -5.40
C ALA A 46 7.77 6.56 -4.11
N THR A 47 8.92 6.15 -3.58
CA THR A 47 9.55 6.77 -2.40
C THR A 47 9.90 8.24 -2.67
N MET A 48 10.53 8.55 -3.80
CA MET A 48 10.85 9.93 -4.18
C MET A 48 9.59 10.79 -4.32
N GLY A 49 8.54 10.25 -4.94
CA GLY A 49 7.24 10.92 -5.06
C GLY A 49 6.63 11.20 -3.68
N ASN A 50 6.66 10.23 -2.77
CA ASN A 50 6.18 10.41 -1.40
C ASN A 50 6.97 11.49 -0.65
N ILE A 51 8.30 11.50 -0.75
CA ILE A 51 9.13 12.53 -0.12
C ILE A 51 8.76 13.91 -0.65
N PHE A 52 8.61 14.05 -1.97
CA PHE A 52 8.22 15.30 -2.61
C PHE A 52 6.84 15.79 -2.15
N PHE A 53 5.83 14.91 -2.14
CA PHE A 53 4.48 15.25 -1.68
C PHE A 53 4.46 15.59 -0.18
N VAL A 54 5.19 14.86 0.65
CA VAL A 54 5.32 15.16 2.08
C VAL A 54 5.95 16.55 2.28
N ALA A 55 7.00 16.88 1.53
CA ALA A 55 7.61 18.21 1.58
C ALA A 55 6.61 19.31 1.20
N LEU A 56 5.83 19.11 0.13
CA LEU A 56 4.75 20.04 -0.25
C LEU A 56 3.72 20.21 0.86
N VAL A 57 3.22 19.11 1.43
CA VAL A 57 2.25 19.14 2.54
C VAL A 57 2.83 19.88 3.75
N MET A 58 4.10 19.65 4.10
CA MET A 58 4.76 20.37 5.19
C MET A 58 4.86 21.87 4.93
N LEU A 59 5.19 22.27 3.69
CA LEU A 59 5.22 23.69 3.30
C LEU A 59 3.83 24.33 3.42
N PHE A 60 2.78 23.69 2.90
CA PHE A 60 1.41 24.22 2.96
C PHE A 60 0.80 24.23 4.36
N THR A 61 1.26 23.33 5.25
CA THR A 61 0.79 23.25 6.64
C THR A 61 1.68 24.02 7.62
N GLY A 62 2.67 24.77 7.14
CA GLY A 62 3.58 25.56 7.99
C GLY A 62 4.36 24.69 8.99
N PHE A 63 4.68 23.46 8.61
CA PHE A 63 5.34 22.45 9.45
C PHE A 63 4.60 22.10 10.76
N ALA A 64 3.31 22.44 10.87
CA ALA A 64 2.51 22.12 12.07
C ALA A 64 2.56 20.62 12.44
N PRO A 65 2.43 19.67 11.49
CA PRO A 65 2.52 18.24 11.81
C PRO A 65 3.89 17.81 12.36
N ALA A 66 4.98 18.43 11.89
CA ALA A 66 6.34 18.13 12.34
C ALA A 66 6.57 18.63 13.77
N LYS A 67 5.96 19.76 14.16
CA LYS A 67 6.04 20.32 15.51
C LYS A 67 5.31 19.47 16.56
N SER A 68 4.25 18.76 16.16
CA SER A 68 3.49 17.85 17.02
C SER A 68 4.01 16.40 17.02
N TRP A 69 5.11 16.12 16.33
CA TRP A 69 5.56 14.76 16.08
C TRP A 69 6.33 14.16 17.25
N SER A 70 5.64 13.46 18.16
CA SER A 70 6.25 12.75 19.30
C SER A 70 6.64 11.29 19.01
N TRP A 71 6.34 10.79 17.81
CA TRP A 71 6.39 9.37 17.43
C TRP A 71 7.70 8.99 16.73
N HIS A 72 8.85 9.30 17.33
CA HIS A 72 10.17 9.10 16.70
C HIS A 72 10.44 7.62 16.39
N TRP A 73 10.03 6.71 17.26
CA TRP A 73 10.35 5.28 17.18
C TRP A 73 9.45 4.48 16.23
N SER A 74 8.17 4.83 16.15
CA SER A 74 7.20 4.24 15.23
C SER A 74 7.38 4.72 13.79
N GLY A 75 7.93 5.92 13.60
CA GLY A 75 8.33 6.42 12.28
C GLY A 75 9.37 5.53 11.59
N TRP A 76 10.33 4.96 12.34
CA TRP A 76 11.30 4.00 11.81
C TRP A 76 10.64 2.68 11.43
N ALA A 77 9.74 2.15 12.25
CA ALA A 77 9.00 0.94 11.91
C ALA A 77 8.20 1.13 10.61
N ILE A 78 7.51 2.27 10.46
CA ILE A 78 6.79 2.61 9.23
C ILE A 78 7.76 2.72 8.04
N ALA A 79 8.89 3.42 8.20
CA ALA A 79 9.87 3.58 7.13
C ALA A 79 10.49 2.25 6.67
N TRP A 80 10.83 1.35 7.61
CA TRP A 80 11.48 0.07 7.31
C TRP A 80 10.49 -0.99 6.80
N PHE A 81 9.36 -1.18 7.47
CA PHE A 81 8.40 -2.23 7.08
C PHE A 81 7.67 -1.88 5.78
N TRP A 82 7.36 -0.60 5.57
CA TRP A 82 6.71 -0.18 4.33
C TRP A 82 7.64 -0.34 3.13
N SER A 83 8.90 0.07 3.27
CA SER A 83 9.90 -0.02 2.19
C SER A 83 10.24 -1.46 1.84
N SER A 84 10.44 -2.31 2.85
CA SER A 84 10.72 -3.73 2.65
C SER A 84 9.51 -4.48 2.06
N GLY A 85 8.29 -4.17 2.50
CA GLY A 85 7.07 -4.75 1.95
C GLY A 85 6.90 -4.47 0.45
N GLY A 86 7.12 -3.22 0.02
CA GLY A 86 7.07 -2.86 -1.40
C GLY A 86 8.12 -3.58 -2.24
N LEU A 87 9.35 -3.70 -1.74
CA LEU A 87 10.42 -4.41 -2.44
C LEU A 87 10.13 -5.92 -2.58
N VAL A 88 9.62 -6.54 -1.52
CA VAL A 88 9.25 -7.97 -1.52
C VAL A 88 8.16 -8.26 -2.55
N VAL A 89 7.16 -7.38 -2.68
CA VAL A 89 6.11 -7.51 -3.70
C VAL A 89 6.71 -7.47 -5.11
N VAL A 90 7.62 -6.54 -5.38
CA VAL A 90 8.26 -6.49 -6.70
C VAL A 90 9.12 -7.73 -6.95
N ILE A 91 9.90 -8.18 -5.98
CA ILE A 91 10.66 -9.45 -6.09
C ILE A 91 9.72 -10.62 -6.38
N ALA A 92 8.55 -10.70 -5.73
CA ALA A 92 7.57 -11.75 -5.98
C ALA A 92 7.06 -11.75 -7.44
N TYR A 93 6.86 -10.57 -8.04
CA TYR A 93 6.54 -10.44 -9.47
C TYR A 93 7.66 -10.96 -10.37
N TYR A 94 8.91 -10.68 -10.04
CA TYR A 94 10.06 -11.16 -10.83
C TYR A 94 10.27 -12.67 -10.71
N LEU A 95 10.04 -13.25 -9.53
CA LEU A 95 10.20 -14.70 -9.29
C LEU A 95 9.05 -15.53 -9.85
N SER A 96 7.89 -14.92 -10.15
CA SER A 96 6.68 -15.62 -10.58
C SER A 96 6.07 -15.01 -11.86
N PRO A 97 6.82 -14.96 -12.98
CA PRO A 97 6.29 -14.42 -14.23
C PRO A 97 5.09 -15.26 -14.70
N GLY A 98 4.00 -14.59 -15.11
CA GLY A 98 2.74 -15.24 -15.52
C GLY A 98 1.82 -15.62 -14.36
N LYS A 99 2.18 -15.32 -13.11
CA LYS A 99 1.34 -15.50 -11.91
C LYS A 99 1.04 -14.19 -11.19
N GLU A 100 0.95 -13.11 -11.95
CA GLU A 100 0.72 -11.75 -11.46
C GLU A 100 -0.57 -11.64 -10.63
N SER A 101 -1.60 -12.42 -10.98
CA SER A 101 -2.87 -12.50 -10.24
C SER A 101 -2.69 -12.99 -8.80
N VAL A 102 -1.77 -13.94 -8.55
CA VAL A 102 -1.51 -14.46 -7.20
C VAL A 102 -0.83 -13.39 -6.33
N THR A 103 0.18 -12.72 -6.87
CA THR A 103 0.86 -11.62 -6.16
C THR A 103 -0.09 -10.45 -5.90
N ASN A 104 -0.95 -10.11 -6.87
CA ASN A 104 -2.00 -9.11 -6.69
C ASN A 104 -3.02 -9.50 -5.61
N ALA A 105 -3.46 -10.77 -5.57
CA ALA A 105 -4.41 -11.25 -4.57
C ALA A 105 -3.85 -11.16 -3.16
N ILE A 106 -2.57 -11.55 -2.97
CA ILE A 106 -1.88 -11.43 -1.68
C ILE A 106 -1.72 -9.94 -1.29
N ALA A 107 -1.29 -9.09 -2.23
CA ALA A 107 -1.12 -7.66 -2.00
C ALA A 107 -2.44 -6.94 -1.68
N ALA A 108 -3.56 -7.38 -2.26
CA ALA A 108 -4.87 -6.77 -2.02
C ALA A 108 -5.53 -7.25 -0.71
N THR A 109 -5.17 -8.44 -0.23
CA THR A 109 -5.77 -9.03 1.00
C THR A 109 -4.99 -8.73 2.27
N TYR A 110 -3.68 -8.48 2.19
CA TYR A 110 -2.87 -8.18 3.38
C TYR A 110 -3.37 -6.98 4.20
N PRO A 111 -3.88 -5.86 3.63
CA PRO A 111 -4.32 -4.73 4.44
C PRO A 111 -5.50 -5.10 5.32
N ALA A 112 -6.43 -5.92 4.82
CA ALA A 112 -7.56 -6.42 5.61
C ALA A 112 -7.07 -7.34 6.75
N LEU A 113 -6.18 -8.28 6.44
CA LEU A 113 -5.70 -9.27 7.41
C LEU A 113 -4.78 -8.67 8.49
N VAL A 114 -3.81 -7.84 8.08
CA VAL A 114 -2.79 -7.29 8.97
C VAL A 114 -3.33 -6.08 9.73
N SER A 115 -4.03 -5.15 9.05
CA SER A 115 -4.50 -3.93 9.72
C SER A 115 -5.56 -4.23 10.76
N ALA A 116 -6.45 -5.20 10.53
CA ALA A 116 -7.45 -5.58 11.52
C ALA A 116 -6.83 -6.16 12.79
N ILE A 117 -5.78 -6.99 12.66
CA ILE A 117 -5.03 -7.52 13.81
C ILE A 117 -4.31 -6.39 14.53
N ILE A 118 -3.69 -5.46 13.81
CA ILE A 118 -3.00 -4.31 14.42
C ILE A 118 -3.99 -3.40 15.15
N LEU A 119 -5.13 -3.09 14.53
CA LEU A 119 -6.18 -2.26 15.13
C LEU A 119 -6.72 -2.90 16.42
N TRP A 120 -6.98 -4.20 16.39
CA TRP A 120 -7.46 -4.94 17.56
C TRP A 120 -6.42 -5.02 18.67
N TYR A 121 -5.20 -5.48 18.36
CA TYR A 121 -4.18 -5.80 19.37
C TYR A 121 -3.41 -4.59 19.89
N PHE A 122 -3.06 -3.65 19.00
CA PHE A 122 -2.23 -2.49 19.36
C PHE A 122 -3.03 -1.21 19.62
N LEU A 123 -4.18 -1.04 18.97
CA LEU A 123 -5.01 0.16 19.11
C LEU A 123 -6.28 -0.08 19.94
N GLY A 124 -6.49 -1.32 20.42
CA GLY A 124 -7.58 -1.67 21.31
C GLY A 124 -8.98 -1.59 20.68
N GLU A 125 -9.08 -1.57 19.34
CA GLU A 125 -10.39 -1.57 18.68
C GLU A 125 -11.14 -2.85 18.97
N THR A 126 -12.43 -2.76 19.29
CA THR A 126 -13.26 -3.95 19.48
C THR A 126 -13.67 -4.55 18.13
N MET A 127 -13.38 -5.83 17.95
CA MET A 127 -13.78 -6.61 16.78
C MET A 127 -15.14 -7.26 17.03
N THR A 128 -16.21 -6.64 16.53
CA THR A 128 -17.55 -7.22 16.58
C THR A 128 -17.68 -8.37 15.58
N VAL A 129 -18.64 -9.26 15.80
CA VAL A 129 -18.96 -10.37 14.88
C VAL A 129 -19.17 -9.86 13.44
N GLN A 130 -19.84 -8.72 13.28
CA GLN A 130 -20.08 -8.09 11.98
C GLN A 130 -18.78 -7.64 11.29
N LYS A 131 -17.83 -7.03 12.04
CA LYS A 131 -16.52 -6.64 11.50
C LYS A 131 -15.72 -7.85 11.04
N VAL A 132 -15.77 -8.94 11.79
CA VAL A 132 -15.09 -10.21 11.44
C VAL A 132 -15.69 -10.81 10.17
N PHE A 133 -17.01 -10.92 10.07
CA PHE A 133 -17.66 -11.41 8.85
C PHE A 133 -17.39 -10.50 7.64
N GLY A 134 -17.42 -9.18 7.83
CA GLY A 134 -17.09 -8.23 6.77
C GLY A 134 -15.65 -8.41 6.25
N LEU A 135 -14.71 -8.67 7.15
CA LEU A 135 -13.32 -8.97 6.79
C LEU A 135 -13.20 -10.26 5.98
N ILE A 136 -13.86 -11.35 6.43
CA ILE A 136 -13.86 -12.63 5.71
C ILE A 136 -14.44 -12.48 4.31
N ILE A 137 -15.61 -11.83 4.18
CA ILE A 137 -16.28 -11.60 2.89
C ILE A 137 -15.39 -10.76 1.97
N THR A 138 -14.72 -9.73 2.51
CA THR A 138 -13.81 -8.88 1.73
C THR A 138 -12.63 -9.69 1.20
N VAL A 139 -11.98 -10.48 2.06
CA VAL A 139 -10.84 -11.31 1.67
C VAL A 139 -11.24 -12.34 0.60
N ILE A 140 -12.34 -13.06 0.81
CA ILE A 140 -12.84 -14.04 -0.16
C ILE A 140 -13.20 -13.33 -1.48
N GLY A 141 -13.96 -12.23 -1.42
CA GLY A 141 -14.36 -11.48 -2.61
C GLY A 141 -13.16 -10.99 -3.43
N VAL A 142 -12.13 -10.47 -2.78
CA VAL A 142 -10.89 -10.04 -3.44
C VAL A 142 -10.17 -11.22 -4.09
N ILE A 143 -10.02 -12.34 -3.38
CA ILE A 143 -9.38 -13.56 -3.91
C ILE A 143 -10.17 -14.08 -5.12
N THR A 144 -11.49 -14.18 -5.02
CA THR A 144 -12.35 -14.66 -6.10
C THR A 144 -12.28 -13.75 -7.31
N VAL A 145 -12.34 -12.42 -7.14
CA VAL A 145 -12.31 -11.48 -8.28
C VAL A 145 -10.95 -11.48 -8.99
N ILE A 146 -9.86 -11.63 -8.24
CA ILE A 146 -8.51 -11.57 -8.83
C ILE A 146 -8.07 -12.92 -9.42
N LEU A 147 -8.55 -14.04 -8.88
CA LEU A 147 -8.17 -15.38 -9.33
C LEU A 147 -9.18 -16.07 -10.27
N ALA A 148 -10.35 -15.47 -10.49
CA ALA A 148 -11.34 -15.94 -11.49
C ALA A 148 -10.91 -15.57 -12.92
#